data_AF-A0A936G8F9-F1
#
_entry.id   AF-A0A936G8F9-F1
#
_cell.length_a   1.000
_cell.length_b   1.000
_cell.length_c   1.000
_cell.angle_alpha   90.00
_cell.angle_beta   90.00
_cell.angle_gamma   90.00
#
_symmetry.space_group_name_H-M   'P 1'
#
loop_
_entity.id
_entity.type
_entity.pdbx_description
1 polymer ?
#
loop_
_entity_poly.entity_id
_entity_poly.type
_entity_poly.pdbx_seq_one_letter_code
_entity_poly.pdbx_strand_id
1 'polypeptide(L)'
;MKNPIQYAACPNCGQNNAKKVSYTWWGGAVGPSMFTHVKCQSCGTQYNGKTGQSNQRNIILYFVGSFVIAFCICGGLAAVNYILQTQ
;
A
#
# COMPACT_ATOMS: atom_id res chain seq x y z
N MET A 1 -22.04 -16.15 13.01
CA MET A 1 -21.08 -15.05 13.27
C MET A 1 -19.87 -15.31 12.38
N LYS A 2 -19.54 -14.41 11.43
CA LYS A 2 -18.37 -14.59 10.55
C LYS A 2 -17.14 -14.71 11.44
N ASN A 3 -16.44 -15.84 11.36
CA ASN A 3 -15.12 -16.02 11.95
C ASN A 3 -14.29 -14.80 11.54
N PRO A 4 -13.83 -13.94 12.48
CA PRO A 4 -13.04 -12.78 12.09
C PRO A 4 -11.85 -13.32 11.32
N ILE A 5 -11.54 -12.75 10.15
CA ILE A 5 -10.32 -13.12 9.43
C ILE A 5 -9.18 -12.93 10.43
N GLN A 6 -8.64 -14.03 10.91
CA GLN A 6 -7.64 -14.01 11.96
C GLN A 6 -6.36 -13.54 11.32
N TYR A 7 -6.05 -12.25 11.51
CA TYR A 7 -4.77 -11.72 11.11
C TYR A 7 -3.66 -12.38 11.94
N ALA A 8 -2.46 -12.47 11.36
CA ALA A 8 -1.28 -12.89 12.09
C ALA A 8 -1.11 -12.08 13.38
N ALA A 9 -0.59 -12.71 14.43
CA ALA A 9 -0.27 -12.05 15.68
C ALA A 9 0.62 -10.83 15.43
N CYS A 10 0.42 -9.77 16.23
CA CYS A 10 1.24 -8.58 16.09
C CYS A 10 2.72 -8.93 16.32
N PRO A 11 3.64 -8.62 15.37
CA PRO A 11 5.05 -8.98 15.51
C PRO A 11 5.76 -8.24 16.65
N ASN A 12 5.17 -7.15 17.14
CA ASN A 12 5.77 -6.33 18.18
C ASN A 12 5.33 -6.74 19.60
N CYS A 13 4.05 -7.11 19.79
CA CYS A 13 3.51 -7.40 21.14
C CYS A 13 2.74 -8.73 21.25
N GLY A 14 2.65 -9.53 20.18
CA GLY A 14 2.00 -10.84 20.18
C GLY A 14 0.47 -10.85 20.22
N GLN A 15 -0.19 -9.70 20.34
CA GLN A 15 -1.65 -9.59 20.45
C GLN A 15 -2.35 -9.88 19.11
N ASN A 16 -3.56 -10.46 19.17
CA ASN A 16 -4.37 -10.87 18.01
C ASN A 16 -5.54 -9.90 17.68
N ASN A 17 -5.50 -8.67 18.20
CA ASN A 17 -6.60 -7.70 18.09
C ASN A 17 -6.41 -6.69 16.95
N ALA A 18 -5.76 -7.06 15.85
CA ALA A 18 -5.50 -6.12 14.75
C ALA A 18 -6.77 -5.80 13.94
N LYS A 19 -6.85 -4.56 13.43
CA LYS A 19 -7.92 -4.09 12.54
C LYS A 19 -7.34 -3.64 11.20
N LYS A 20 -8.09 -3.86 10.11
CA LYS A 20 -7.73 -3.38 8.77
C LYS A 20 -7.66 -1.85 8.78
N VAL A 21 -6.60 -1.31 8.19
CA VAL A 21 -6.50 0.13 7.92
C VAL A 21 -7.31 0.42 6.66
N SER A 22 -8.25 1.37 6.74
CA SER A 22 -9.13 1.73 5.62
C SER A 22 -8.50 2.72 4.65
N TYR A 23 -7.57 3.54 5.14
CA TYR A 23 -6.94 4.60 4.35
C TYR A 23 -5.52 4.87 4.83
N THR A 24 -4.63 5.18 3.90
CA THR A 24 -3.27 5.69 4.17
C THR A 24 -2.96 6.85 3.23
N TRP A 25 -2.15 7.80 3.68
CA TRP A 25 -1.73 8.94 2.85
C TRP A 25 -0.92 8.51 1.62
N TRP A 26 -0.21 7.37 1.70
CA TRP A 26 0.62 6.86 0.62
C TRP A 26 -0.12 6.00 -0.41
N GLY A 27 -1.26 5.41 -0.05
CA GLY A 27 -1.95 4.44 -0.89
C GLY A 27 -3.45 4.65 -1.00
N GLY A 28 -3.98 5.74 -0.44
CA GLY A 28 -5.41 5.97 -0.34
C GLY A 28 -6.14 4.81 0.33
N ALA A 29 -7.32 4.48 -0.19
CA ALA A 29 -8.06 3.28 0.22
C ALA A 29 -7.53 1.98 -0.42
N VAL A 30 -6.84 2.09 -1.56
CA VAL A 30 -6.41 0.93 -2.36
C VAL A 30 -5.19 0.25 -1.75
N GLY A 31 -4.15 1.02 -1.41
CA GLY A 31 -2.89 0.53 -0.85
C GLY A 31 -3.07 -0.38 0.37
N PRO A 32 -3.81 0.04 1.40
CA PRO A 32 -4.06 -0.80 2.57
C PRO A 32 -4.76 -2.12 2.23
N SER A 33 -5.65 -2.12 1.23
CA SER A 33 -6.33 -3.34 0.79
C SER A 33 -5.37 -4.29 0.05
N MET A 34 -4.55 -3.77 -0.86
CA MET A 34 -3.57 -4.58 -1.61
C MET A 34 -2.56 -5.26 -0.71
N PHE A 35 -2.06 -4.56 0.31
CA PHE A 35 -1.04 -5.08 1.22
C PHE A 35 -1.57 -5.76 2.47
N THR A 36 -2.89 -5.97 2.57
CA THR A 36 -3.55 -6.46 3.80
C THR A 36 -3.04 -5.69 5.02
N HIS A 37 -2.97 -4.37 4.91
CA HIS A 37 -2.37 -3.50 5.90
C HIS A 37 -3.30 -3.39 7.11
N VAL A 38 -2.84 -3.84 8.26
CA VAL A 38 -3.58 -3.84 9.53
C VAL A 38 -2.82 -3.07 10.59
N LYS A 39 -3.53 -2.58 11.59
CA LYS A 39 -2.99 -1.91 12.77
C LYS A 39 -3.38 -2.68 14.02
N CYS A 40 -2.39 -3.10 14.81
CA CYS A 40 -2.61 -3.67 16.14
C CYS A 40 -3.32 -2.62 17.03
N GLN A 41 -4.41 -3.02 17.68
CA GLN A 41 -5.16 -2.10 18.55
C GLN A 41 -4.52 -1.94 19.93
N SER A 42 -3.60 -2.84 20.32
CA SER A 42 -2.87 -2.73 21.60
C SER A 42 -1.65 -1.83 21.53
N CYS A 43 -0.76 -2.01 20.54
CA CYS A 43 0.52 -1.28 20.47
C CYS A 43 0.62 -0.31 19.29
N GLY A 44 -0.37 -0.28 18.39
CA GLY A 44 -0.38 0.60 17.23
C GLY A 44 0.53 0.20 16.08
N THR A 45 1.31 -0.89 16.19
CA THR A 45 2.15 -1.39 15.10
C THR A 45 1.31 -1.72 13.87
N GLN A 46 1.77 -1.25 12.72
CA GLN A 46 1.17 -1.53 11.43
C GLN A 46 1.99 -2.58 10.68
N TYR A 47 1.31 -3.57 10.11
CA TYR A 47 1.97 -4.73 9.50
C TYR A 47 1.06 -5.41 8.48
N ASN A 48 1.57 -6.44 7.82
CA ASN A 48 0.82 -7.28 6.92
C ASN A 48 -0.02 -8.29 7.72
N GLY A 49 -1.34 -8.15 7.69
CA GLY A 49 -2.24 -9.01 8.44
C GLY A 49 -2.21 -10.48 8.02
N LYS A 50 -1.68 -10.83 6.82
CA LYS A 50 -1.54 -12.22 6.39
C LYS A 50 -0.26 -12.86 6.92
N THR A 51 0.86 -12.12 6.92
CA THR A 51 2.20 -12.70 7.19
C THR A 51 2.80 -12.28 8.52
N GLY A 52 2.27 -11.26 9.19
CA GLY A 52 2.91 -10.68 10.38
C GLY A 52 4.11 -9.78 10.08
N GLN A 53 4.53 -9.66 8.81
CA GLN A 53 5.73 -8.89 8.44
C GLN A 53 5.44 -7.42 8.14
N SER A 54 6.48 -6.60 8.11
CA SER A 54 6.38 -5.20 7.69
C SER A 54 6.00 -5.09 6.20
N ASN A 55 5.08 -4.17 5.89
CA ASN A 55 4.72 -3.84 4.50
C ASN A 55 5.65 -2.78 3.88
N GLN A 56 6.64 -2.24 4.61
CA GLN A 56 7.45 -1.11 4.14
C GLN A 56 8.14 -1.36 2.80
N ARG A 57 8.80 -2.51 2.64
CA ARG A 57 9.49 -2.85 1.38
C ARG A 57 8.51 -2.87 0.19
N ASN A 58 7.34 -3.46 0.39
CA ASN A 58 6.32 -3.56 -0.66
C ASN A 58 5.72 -2.18 -1.01
N ILE A 59 5.54 -1.31 -0.01
CA ILE A 59 5.09 0.07 -0.19
C ILE A 59 6.10 0.88 -1.00
N ILE A 60 7.41 0.73 -0.72
CA ILE A 60 8.47 1.41 -1.48
C ILE A 60 8.46 0.96 -2.94
N LEU A 61 8.39 -0.36 -3.19
CA LEU A 61 8.33 -0.89 -4.56
C LEU A 61 7.08 -0.39 -5.32
N TYR A 62 5.94 -0.31 -4.64
CA TYR A 62 4.72 0.27 -5.19
C TYR A 62 4.93 1.72 -5.63
N PHE A 63 5.50 2.55 -4.77
CA PHE A 63 5.77 3.95 -5.10
C PHE A 63 6.72 4.12 -6.28
N VAL A 64 7.86 3.41 -6.28
CA VAL A 64 8.84 3.51 -7.36
C VAL A 64 8.23 3.06 -8.68
N GLY A 65 7.50 1.94 -8.68
CA GLY A 65 6.81 1.45 -9.87
C GLY A 65 5.76 2.43 -10.39
N SER A 66 4.90 2.94 -9.52
CA SER A 66 3.88 3.94 -9.89
C SER A 66 4.49 5.23 -10.42
N PHE A 67 5.61 5.69 -9.85
CA PHE A 67 6.29 6.90 -10.31
C PHE A 67 6.89 6.72 -11.71
N VAL A 68 7.58 5.60 -11.97
CA VAL A 68 8.16 5.31 -13.29
C VAL A 68 7.07 5.25 -14.36
N ILE A 69 5.97 4.56 -14.07
CA ILE A 69 4.84 4.46 -15.00
C ILE A 69 4.25 5.85 -15.30
N ALA A 70 4.00 6.64 -14.26
CA ALA A 70 3.48 7.99 -14.43
C ALA A 70 4.44 8.89 -15.23
N PHE A 71 5.75 8.82 -14.94
CA PHE A 71 6.76 9.57 -15.66
C PHE A 71 6.81 9.19 -17.14
N CYS A 72 6.77 7.89 -17.47
CA CYS A 72 6.76 7.42 -18.85
C CYS A 72 5.49 7.86 -19.60
N ILE A 73 4.32 7.78 -18.96
CA ILE A 73 3.06 8.21 -19.58
C ILE A 73 3.06 9.72 -19.80
N CYS A 74 3.36 10.51 -18.77
CA CYS A 74 3.37 11.97 -18.86
C CYS A 74 4.45 12.47 -19.83
N GLY A 75 5.66 11.90 -19.77
CA GLY A 75 6.75 12.23 -20.69
C GLY A 75 6.43 11.86 -22.13
N GLY A 76 5.85 10.67 -22.36
CA GLY A 76 5.40 10.24 -23.68
C GLY A 76 4.31 11.15 -24.24
N LEU A 77 3.29 11.48 -23.44
CA LEU A 77 2.22 12.40 -23.85
C LEU A 77 2.77 13.80 -24.14
N ALA A 78 3.71 14.30 -23.34
CA ALA A 78 4.34 15.59 -23.57
C ALA A 78 5.14 15.61 -24.89
N ALA A 79 5.89 14.54 -25.17
CA ALA A 79 6.64 14.40 -26.42
C ALA A 79 5.71 14.34 -27.63
N VAL A 80 4.62 13.56 -27.55
CA VAL A 80 3.60 13.50 -28.62
C VAL A 80 2.96 14.87 -28.84
N ASN A 81 2.56 15.56 -27.78
CA ASN A 81 1.98 16.90 -27.89
C ASN A 81 2.96 17.91 -28.52
N TYR A 82 4.24 17.86 -28.15
CA TYR A 82 5.26 18.70 -28.75
C TYR A 82 5.39 18.45 -30.25
N ILE A 83 5.46 17.17 -30.68
CA ILE A 83 5.56 16.80 -32.10
C ILE A 83 4.35 17.32 -32.88
N LEU A 84 3.12 17.14 -32.35
CA LEU A 84 1.89 17.60 -32.99
C LEU A 84 1.80 19.13 -33.14
N GLN A 85 2.46 19.90 -32.27
CA GLN A 85 2.52 21.37 -32.37
C GLN A 85 3.55 21.88 -33.37
N THR A 86 4.54 21.05 -33.72
CA THR A 86 5.65 21.41 -34.62
C THR A 86 5.45 20.97 -36.07
N GLN A 87 4.31 20.34 -36.38
CA GLN A 87 3.84 20.01 -37.74
C GLN A 87 2.79 21.03 -38.18
#